data_AF-A0AAW7H358-F1
#
_entry.id   AF-A0AAW7H358-F1
#
_cell.length_a   1.000
_cell.length_b   1.000
_cell.length_c   1.000
_cell.angle_alpha   90.00
_cell.angle_beta   90.00
_cell.angle_gamma   90.00
#
_symmetry.space_group_name_H-M   'P 1'
#
loop_
_entity.id
_entity.type
_entity.pdbx_description
1 polymer ?
#
loop_
_entity_poly.entity_id
_entity_poly.type
_entity_poly.pdbx_seq_one_letter_code
_entity_poly.pdbx_strand_id
1 'polypeptide(L)'
;MKVQKIEINVSNDDTKYFVLKSGEDYDYYLRCMHEYMGERFYHNLEDDGYMECVLKSIIENGKKDFNEFLKKHKYKASIKNVYFDEVLVNLRQIHHVMSHYILHT
;
A
#
# COMPACT_ATOMS: atom_id res chain seq x y z
N MET A 1 -13.42 -19.13 -3.28
CA MET A 1 -13.47 -17.66 -3.09
C MET A 1 -13.43 -16.97 -4.44
N LYS A 2 -14.33 -16.00 -4.70
CA LYS A 2 -14.13 -15.07 -5.83
C LYS A 2 -13.02 -14.11 -5.41
N VAL A 3 -11.91 -14.07 -6.14
CA VAL A 3 -10.87 -13.05 -5.95
C VAL A 3 -11.54 -11.69 -6.15
N GLN A 4 -11.59 -10.86 -5.11
CA GLN A 4 -12.00 -9.47 -5.26
C GLN A 4 -10.98 -8.78 -6.15
N LYS A 5 -11.45 -8.24 -7.28
CA LYS A 5 -10.61 -7.53 -8.22
C LYS A 5 -10.33 -6.15 -7.62
N ILE A 6 -9.06 -5.85 -7.35
CA ILE A 6 -8.65 -4.49 -6.94
C ILE A 6 -8.68 -3.62 -8.19
N GLU A 7 -9.54 -2.61 -8.19
CA GLU A 7 -9.61 -1.60 -9.25
C GLU A 7 -8.91 -0.34 -8.76
N ILE A 8 -7.72 -0.07 -9.31
CA ILE A 8 -6.95 1.12 -8.97
C ILE A 8 -7.51 2.31 -9.73
N ASN A 9 -8.12 3.25 -9.00
CA ASN A 9 -8.69 4.46 -9.57
C ASN A 9 -7.76 5.64 -9.28
N VAL A 10 -7.16 6.21 -10.33
CA VAL A 10 -6.22 7.33 -10.24
C VAL A 10 -6.40 8.30 -11.40
N SER A 11 -6.16 9.58 -11.15
CA SER A 11 -6.34 10.65 -12.14
C SER A 11 -5.12 10.87 -13.05
N ASN A 12 -3.94 10.35 -12.69
CA ASN A 12 -2.74 10.44 -13.51
C ASN A 12 -1.76 9.27 -13.29
N ASP A 13 -0.81 9.12 -14.23
CA ASP A 13 0.21 8.08 -14.19
C ASP A 13 1.19 8.24 -13.02
N ASP A 14 1.50 9.47 -12.61
CA ASP A 14 2.42 9.73 -11.50
C ASP A 14 1.86 9.14 -10.20
N THR A 15 0.56 9.32 -9.97
CA THR A 15 -0.19 8.75 -8.86
C THR A 15 -0.30 7.23 -9.00
N LYS A 16 -0.54 6.71 -10.21
CA LYS A 16 -0.53 5.27 -10.50
C LYS A 16 0.78 4.61 -10.06
N TYR A 17 1.91 5.18 -10.47
CA TYR A 17 3.23 4.63 -10.13
C TYR A 17 3.51 4.72 -8.64
N PHE A 18 3.03 5.78 -7.97
CA PHE A 18 3.14 5.88 -6.52
C PHE A 18 2.29 4.81 -5.81
N VAL A 19 1.06 4.55 -6.27
CA VAL A 19 0.22 3.45 -5.74
C VAL A 19 0.92 2.10 -5.90
N LEU A 20 1.53 1.82 -7.07
CA LEU A 20 2.27 0.57 -7.28
C LEU A 20 3.42 0.42 -6.29
N LYS A 21 4.24 1.46 -6.10
CA LYS A 21 5.31 1.45 -5.12
C LYS A 21 4.77 1.23 -3.70
N SER A 22 3.75 1.98 -3.30
CA SER A 22 3.16 1.83 -1.97
C SER A 22 2.56 0.45 -1.75
N GLY A 23 2.06 -0.20 -2.80
CA GLY A 23 1.64 -1.61 -2.76
C GLY A 23 2.80 -2.56 -2.50
N GLU A 24 3.96 -2.37 -3.13
CA GLU A 24 5.18 -3.14 -2.85
C GLU A 24 5.66 -2.96 -1.40
N ASP A 25 5.65 -1.72 -0.90
CA ASP A 25 6.04 -1.39 0.47
C ASP A 25 5.05 -1.99 1.49
N TYR A 26 3.75 -1.99 1.16
CA TYR A 26 2.71 -2.58 2.00
C TYR A 26 2.80 -4.11 2.06
N ASP A 27 3.03 -4.77 0.91
CA ASP A 27 3.28 -6.21 0.87
C ASP A 27 4.51 -6.59 1.70
N TYR A 28 5.60 -5.82 1.61
CA TYR A 28 6.77 -6.01 2.45
C TYR A 28 6.43 -5.88 3.94
N TYR A 29 5.68 -4.84 4.33
CA TYR A 29 5.21 -4.67 5.70
C TYR A 29 4.42 -5.90 6.18
N LEU A 30 3.45 -6.37 5.41
CA LEU A 30 2.63 -7.53 5.77
C LEU A 30 3.47 -8.78 6.01
N ARG A 31 4.44 -9.05 5.12
CA ARG A 31 5.35 -10.21 5.25
C ARG A 31 6.19 -10.13 6.53
N CYS A 32 6.79 -8.97 6.80
CA CYS A 32 7.58 -8.80 8.02
C CYS A 32 6.73 -8.96 9.29
N MET A 33 5.53 -8.39 9.31
CA MET A 33 4.69 -8.45 10.50
C MET A 33 4.15 -9.85 10.75
N HIS A 34 3.78 -10.57 9.68
CA HIS A 34 3.40 -11.97 9.78
C HIS A 34 4.55 -12.85 10.33
N GLU A 35 5.79 -12.61 9.90
CA GLU A 35 6.96 -13.36 10.37
C GLU A 35 7.29 -13.10 11.84
N TYR A 36 7.21 -11.84 12.28
CA TYR A 36 7.76 -11.45 13.59
C TYR A 36 6.73 -11.30 14.72
N MET A 37 5.44 -11.15 14.44
CA MET A 37 4.45 -10.80 15.47
C MET A 37 3.54 -11.94 15.95
N GLY A 38 3.50 -13.07 15.23
CA GLY A 38 2.59 -14.17 15.57
C GLY A 38 1.13 -13.70 15.66
N GLU A 39 0.40 -14.07 16.72
CA GLU A 39 -1.02 -13.73 16.88
C GLU A 39 -1.33 -12.22 16.89
N ARG A 40 -0.39 -11.38 17.35
CA ARG A 40 -0.60 -9.92 17.36
C ARG A 40 -0.73 -9.33 15.96
N PHE A 41 -0.22 -10.00 14.94
CA PHE A 41 -0.38 -9.60 13.55
C PHE A 41 -1.85 -9.51 13.16
N TYR A 42 -2.65 -10.52 13.49
CA TYR A 42 -4.06 -10.58 13.12
C TYR A 42 -4.88 -9.49 13.83
N HIS A 43 -4.63 -9.26 15.12
CA HIS A 43 -5.26 -8.16 15.86
C HIS A 43 -4.94 -6.79 15.25
N ASN A 44 -3.69 -6.58 14.83
CA ASN A 44 -3.29 -5.33 14.19
C ASN A 44 -3.95 -5.14 12.82
N LEU A 45 -4.19 -6.22 12.07
CA LEU A 45 -4.89 -6.14 10.78
C LEU A 45 -6.36 -5.74 10.90
N GLU A 46 -7.00 -6.04 12.03
CA GLU A 46 -8.39 -5.68 12.31
C GLU A 46 -8.53 -4.26 12.93
N ASP A 47 -7.43 -3.66 13.40
CA ASP A 47 -7.43 -2.32 13.98
C ASP A 47 -7.29 -1.25 12.88
N ASP A 48 -8.43 -0.70 12.45
CA ASP A 48 -8.52 0.37 11.45
C ASP A 48 -7.66 1.59 11.79
N GLY A 49 -7.56 1.96 13.07
CA GLY A 49 -6.80 3.13 13.51
C GLY A 49 -5.30 2.91 13.41
N TYR A 50 -4.85 1.73 13.81
CA TYR A 50 -3.47 1.29 13.64
C TYR A 50 -3.10 1.19 12.16
N MET A 51 -3.92 0.52 11.35
CA MET A 51 -3.65 0.33 9.92
C MET A 51 -3.67 1.65 9.15
N GLU A 52 -4.56 2.59 9.50
CA GLU A 52 -4.55 3.94 8.94
C GLU A 52 -3.21 4.66 9.20
N CYS A 53 -2.61 4.49 10.39
CA CYS A 53 -1.29 5.04 10.70
C CYS A 53 -0.18 4.36 9.89
N VAL A 54 -0.27 3.05 9.68
CA VAL A 54 0.68 2.27 8.86
C VAL A 54 0.63 2.74 7.40
N LEU A 55 -0.56 2.84 6.80
CA LEU A 55 -0.72 3.25 5.40
C LEU A 55 -0.18 4.67 5.16
N LYS A 56 -0.44 5.61 6.08
CA LYS A 56 0.16 6.95 6.03
C LYS A 56 1.68 6.91 6.13
N SER A 57 2.22 6.06 7.01
CA SER A 57 3.67 5.91 7.17
C SER A 57 4.33 5.34 5.91
N ILE A 58 3.68 4.40 5.21
CA ILE A 58 4.12 3.88 3.92
C ILE A 58 4.18 5.00 2.88
N ILE A 59 3.16 5.85 2.80
CA ILE A 59 3.16 7.02 1.91
C ILE A 59 4.33 7.96 2.24
N GLU A 60 4.49 8.35 3.51
CA GLU A 60 5.55 9.29 3.90
C GLU A 60 6.97 8.74 3.66
N ASN A 61 7.17 7.43 3.88
CA ASN A 61 8.44 6.79 3.56
C ASN A 61 8.65 6.68 2.05
N GLY A 62 7.60 6.32 1.30
CA GLY A 62 7.62 6.21 -0.15
C GLY A 62 7.99 7.50 -0.87
N LYS A 63 7.71 8.67 -0.27
CA LYS A 63 8.13 9.97 -0.82
C LYS A 63 9.66 10.11 -0.91
N LYS A 64 10.41 9.46 -0.02
CA LYS A 64 11.87 9.61 0.09
C LYS A 64 12.63 8.87 -1.01
N ASP A 65 12.10 7.72 -1.41
CA ASP A 65 12.73 6.77 -2.34
C ASP A 65 11.94 6.60 -3.65
N PHE A 66 10.87 7.39 -3.87
CA PHE A 66 10.08 7.34 -5.11
C PHE A 66 10.94 7.52 -6.37
N ASN A 67 11.91 8.43 -6.34
CA ASN A 67 12.82 8.64 -7.46
C ASN A 67 13.68 7.42 -7.78
N GLU A 68 14.04 6.63 -6.77
CA GLU A 68 14.82 5.39 -6.96
C GLU A 68 13.94 4.31 -7.59
N PHE A 69 12.69 4.18 -7.12
CA PHE A 69 11.68 3.32 -7.73
C PHE A 69 11.46 3.67 -9.21
N LEU A 70 11.25 4.94 -9.54
CA LEU A 70 11.06 5.37 -10.93
C LEU A 70 12.26 5.00 -11.82
N LYS A 71 13.50 5.20 -11.33
CA LYS A 71 14.72 4.82 -12.05
C LYS A 71 14.81 3.32 -12.29
N LYS A 72 14.57 2.51 -11.25
CA LYS A 72 14.60 1.04 -11.32
C LYS A 72 13.63 0.51 -12.39
N HIS A 73 12.44 1.10 -12.49
CA HIS A 73 11.39 0.66 -13.42
C HIS A 73 11.35 1.44 -14.75
N LYS A 74 12.24 2.42 -14.95
CA LYS A 74 12.29 3.30 -16.13
C LYS A 74 10.99 4.10 -16.36
N TYR A 75 10.29 4.45 -15.30
CA TYR A 75 9.09 5.28 -15.35
C TYR A 75 9.45 6.77 -15.40
N LYS A 76 8.64 7.55 -16.13
CA LYS A 76 8.73 9.01 -16.16
C LYS A 76 7.56 9.59 -15.37
N ALA A 77 7.85 10.09 -14.17
CA ALA A 77 6.89 10.71 -13.29
C ALA A 77 7.57 11.69 -12.34
N SER A 78 6.77 12.52 -11.66
CA SER A 78 7.25 13.40 -10.61
C SER A 78 6.40 13.27 -9.36
N ILE A 79 7.05 13.22 -8.19
CA ILE A 79 6.38 13.29 -6.89
C ILE A 79 5.47 14.53 -6.75
N LYS A 80 5.78 15.60 -7.50
CA LYS A 80 5.01 16.86 -7.47
C LYS A 80 3.60 16.73 -8.05
N ASN A 81 3.34 15.74 -8.90
CA ASN A 81 2.02 15.54 -9.51
C ASN A 81 1.26 14.36 -8.88
N VAL A 82 1.76 13.81 -7.78
CA VAL A 82 1.11 12.70 -7.08
C VAL A 82 -0.05 13.23 -6.24
N TYR A 83 -1.23 12.66 -6.41
CA TYR A 83 -2.40 12.90 -5.58
C TYR A 83 -2.42 11.92 -4.41
N PHE A 84 -1.85 12.31 -3.28
CA PHE A 84 -1.65 11.42 -2.12
C PHE A 84 -2.95 10.98 -1.44
N ASP A 85 -4.02 11.75 -1.59
CA ASP A 85 -5.38 11.37 -1.21
C ASP A 85 -5.88 10.18 -2.03
N GLU A 86 -5.67 10.17 -3.35
CA GLU A 86 -5.96 9.00 -4.20
C GLU A 86 -5.10 7.80 -3.81
N VAL A 87 -3.80 8.02 -3.51
CA VAL A 87 -2.92 6.95 -3.05
C VAL A 87 -3.47 6.30 -1.78
N LEU A 88 -3.88 7.09 -0.79
CA LEU A 88 -4.41 6.58 0.47
C LEU A 88 -5.73 5.81 0.28
N VAL A 89 -6.63 6.31 -0.58
CA VAL A 89 -7.88 5.60 -0.91
C VAL A 89 -7.60 4.23 -1.53
N ASN A 90 -6.66 4.16 -2.49
CA ASN A 90 -6.27 2.90 -3.12
C ASN A 90 -5.58 1.96 -2.13
N LEU A 91 -4.71 2.47 -1.24
CA LEU A 91 -4.08 1.66 -0.20
C LEU A 91 -5.07 1.06 0.80
N ARG A 92 -6.13 1.79 1.17
CA ARG A 92 -7.20 1.24 2.02
C ARG A 92 -7.94 0.11 1.32
N GLN A 93 -8.20 0.24 0.02
CA GLN A 93 -8.83 -0.84 -0.75
C GLN A 93 -7.93 -2.07 -0.83
N ILE A 94 -6.63 -1.88 -1.08
CA ILE A 94 -5.65 -2.96 -1.05
C ILE A 94 -5.62 -3.62 0.32
N HIS A 95 -5.55 -2.83 1.40
CA HIS A 95 -5.59 -3.34 2.77
C HIS A 95 -6.84 -4.18 3.02
N HIS A 96 -8.02 -3.68 2.67
CA HIS A 96 -9.28 -4.40 2.86
C HIS A 96 -9.30 -5.77 2.18
N VAL A 97 -8.85 -5.84 0.92
CA VAL A 97 -8.78 -7.10 0.17
C VAL A 97 -7.76 -8.05 0.79
N MET A 98 -6.57 -7.54 1.13
CA MET A 98 -5.48 -8.34 1.67
C MET A 98 -5.77 -8.84 3.09
N SER A 99 -6.29 -7.99 3.99
CA SER A 99 -6.63 -8.38 5.36
C SER A 99 -7.76 -9.40 5.37
N HIS A 100 -8.80 -9.21 4.56
CA HIS A 100 -9.86 -10.20 4.40
C HIS A 100 -9.32 -11.54 3.91
N TYR A 101 -8.41 -11.55 2.94
CA TYR A 101 -7.76 -12.78 2.49
C TYR A 101 -6.96 -13.44 3.62
N ILE A 102 -6.12 -12.69 4.32
CA ILE A 102 -5.25 -13.21 5.39
C ILE A 102 -6.05 -13.74 6.59
N LEU A 103 -7.13 -13.08 6.98
CA LEU A 103 -7.92 -13.44 8.16
C LEU A 103 -8.87 -14.61 7.93
N HIS A 104 -9.14 -14.97 6.67
CA HIS A 104 -10.14 -15.98 6.30
C HIS A 104 -9.61 -17.09 5.38
N THR A 105 -8.29 -17.19 5.22
CA THR A 105 -7.61 -18.30 4.52
C THR A 105 -6.73 -19.05 5.50
#